data_AF-A0A3P8E8U2-F1
#
_entry.id   AF-A0A3P8E8U2-F1
#
_cell.length_a   1.000
_cell.length_b   1.000
_cell.length_c   1.000
_cell.angle_alpha   90.00
_cell.angle_beta   90.00
_cell.angle_gamma   90.00
#
_symmetry.space_group_name_H-M   'P 1'
#
loop_
_entity.id
_entity.type
_entity.pdbx_description
1 polymer ?
#
loop_
_entity_poly.entity_id
_entity_poly.type
_entity_poly.pdbx_seq_one_letter_code
_entity_poly.pdbx_strand_id
1 'polypeptide(L)'
;MAGNPSGAPKEFIHATVKKITRTDNDRLRLSYDLADNNKTEEGLFDYVILSLPLHQESNISTSDDIKLPSLRYHEMCRTFLSGQINYSLFDLPLKHLKRNQWATFLPISSYYSNEKHPVCSITRLPVKSQDSDLKDGVWSIFSESKYILDPKTALSKLILKDPDDDHNQIDVVRWLAYPTYHPVNDPDTDLGQFKLAPRVYYPNAIELTASCMEMAIIGGRNVALLIANEMKHLKQDQNSMFTTLTNFIKGEAN
;
A
#
# COMPACT_ATOMS: atom_id res chain seq x y z
N MET A 1 24.10 7.43 -1.59
CA MET A 1 22.72 7.59 -1.08
C MET A 1 22.75 8.67 -0.04
N ALA A 2 21.88 9.68 -0.12
CA ALA A 2 21.75 10.66 0.95
C ALA A 2 21.28 9.93 2.21
N GLY A 3 21.95 10.15 3.34
CA GLY A 3 21.51 9.59 4.62
C GLY A 3 20.13 10.12 5.00
N ASN A 4 19.41 9.39 5.85
CA ASN A 4 18.14 9.87 6.40
C ASN A 4 18.33 11.27 7.02
N PRO A 5 17.37 12.19 6.85
CA PRO A 5 17.45 13.52 7.47
C PRO A 5 17.71 13.41 8.97
N SER A 6 18.48 14.35 9.53
CA SER A 6 18.69 14.37 10.99
C SER A 6 17.35 14.50 11.69
N GLY A 7 17.01 13.53 12.57
CA GLY A 7 15.72 13.49 13.26
C GLY A 7 14.70 12.51 12.68
N ALA A 8 15.04 11.72 11.66
CA ALA A 8 14.25 10.54 11.30
C ALA A 8 14.06 9.63 12.54
N PRO A 9 12.91 8.94 12.67
CA PRO A 9 12.59 8.13 13.84
C PRO A 9 13.74 7.17 14.16
N LYS A 10 14.23 7.19 15.39
CA LYS A 10 15.34 6.34 15.84
C LYS A 10 14.89 4.93 16.20
N GLU A 11 13.59 4.72 16.34
CA GLU A 11 13.00 3.47 16.84
C GLU A 11 11.79 3.09 16.01
N PHE A 12 11.76 1.83 15.57
CA PHE A 12 10.60 1.20 14.96
C PHE A 12 9.98 0.26 15.99
N ILE A 13 8.70 0.46 16.29
CA ILE A 13 7.96 -0.41 17.20
C ILE A 13 7.18 -1.41 16.34
N HIS A 14 7.44 -2.70 16.53
CA HIS A 14 6.67 -3.74 15.86
C HIS A 14 5.39 -4.01 16.65
N ALA A 15 4.30 -3.36 16.24
CA ALA A 15 3.01 -3.42 16.91
C ALA A 15 1.84 -3.37 15.93
N THR A 16 0.69 -3.88 16.37
CA THR A 16 -0.58 -3.78 15.64
C THR A 16 -1.49 -2.78 16.34
N VAL A 17 -1.77 -1.65 15.68
CA VAL A 17 -2.71 -0.63 16.21
C VAL A 17 -4.14 -1.17 16.17
N LYS A 18 -4.86 -1.04 17.29
CA LYS A 18 -6.25 -1.50 17.46
C LYS A 18 -7.25 -0.36 17.57
N LYS A 19 -6.85 0.75 18.19
CA LYS A 19 -7.77 1.87 18.45
C LYS A 19 -7.06 3.22 18.39
N ILE A 20 -7.76 4.22 17.86
CA ILE A 20 -7.35 5.63 17.85
C ILE A 20 -8.48 6.45 18.45
N THR A 21 -8.26 7.11 19.58
CA THR A 21 -9.28 7.97 20.21
C THR A 21 -8.76 9.36 20.48
N ARG A 22 -9.63 10.35 20.35
CA ARG A 22 -9.40 11.71 20.88
C ARG A 22 -9.41 11.70 22.41
N THR A 23 -8.52 12.46 23.02
CA THR A 23 -8.54 12.79 24.46
C THR A 23 -9.04 14.22 24.67
N ASP A 24 -9.43 14.55 25.90
CA ASP A 24 -9.97 15.87 26.25
C ASP A 24 -8.98 17.02 25.98
N ASN A 25 -7.67 16.74 25.96
CA ASN A 25 -6.61 17.72 25.69
C ASN A 25 -6.26 17.83 24.19
N ASP A 26 -7.14 17.41 23.28
CA ASP A 26 -6.93 17.35 21.82
C ASP A 26 -5.70 16.50 21.38
N ARG A 27 -5.18 15.66 22.27
CA ARG A 27 -4.16 14.64 21.94
C ARG A 27 -4.84 13.36 21.48
N LEU A 28 -4.14 12.60 20.66
CA LEU A 28 -4.60 11.33 20.12
C LEU A 28 -4.00 10.20 20.94
N ARG A 29 -4.84 9.29 21.41
CA ARG A 29 -4.44 8.08 22.11
C ARG A 29 -4.52 6.90 21.15
N LEU A 30 -3.40 6.19 21.01
CA LEU A 30 -3.32 4.94 20.27
C LEU A 30 -3.28 3.80 21.26
N SER A 31 -4.09 2.77 21.02
CA SER A 31 -3.97 1.46 21.65
C SER A 31 -3.42 0.47 20.63
N TYR A 32 -2.37 -0.27 21.00
CA TYR A 32 -1.69 -1.20 20.11
C TYR A 32 -1.16 -2.42 20.87
N ASP A 33 -1.10 -3.55 20.17
CA ASP A 33 -0.55 -4.80 20.71
C ASP A 33 0.89 -4.96 20.22
N LEU A 34 1.83 -5.12 21.15
CA LEU A 34 3.22 -5.45 20.82
C LEU A 34 3.30 -6.89 20.29
N ALA A 35 4.03 -7.08 19.20
CA ALA A 35 4.15 -8.38 18.54
C ALA A 35 4.70 -9.48 19.44
N ASP A 36 5.57 -9.13 20.39
CA ASP A 36 6.32 -10.12 21.16
C ASP A 36 5.59 -10.63 22.42
N ASN A 37 4.59 -9.91 22.94
CA ASN A 37 4.08 -10.16 24.30
C ASN A 37 2.56 -10.17 24.47
N ASN A 38 1.74 -10.08 23.40
CA ASN A 38 0.26 -10.01 23.48
C ASN A 38 -0.27 -8.98 24.50
N LYS A 39 0.54 -7.98 24.83
CA LYS A 39 0.22 -6.93 25.78
C LYS A 39 -0.22 -5.71 24.99
N THR A 40 -1.43 -5.24 25.30
CA THR A 40 -1.93 -3.97 24.80
C THR A 40 -1.29 -2.84 25.58
N GLU A 41 -0.69 -1.90 24.85
CA GLU A 41 -0.14 -0.66 25.39
C GLU A 41 -0.88 0.54 24.81
N GLU A 42 -0.72 1.69 25.48
CA GLU A 42 -1.28 2.95 25.03
C GLU A 42 -0.19 3.99 24.88
N GLY A 43 -0.30 4.82 23.84
CA GLY A 43 0.58 5.96 23.60
C GLY A 43 -0.21 7.23 23.29
N LEU A 44 0.32 8.37 23.70
CA LEU A 44 -0.25 9.69 23.42
C LEU A 44 0.57 10.43 22.37
N PHE A 45 -0.10 10.92 21.34
CA PHE A 45 0.49 11.55 20.17
C PHE A 45 -0.22 12.86 19.85
N ASP A 46 0.54 13.81 19.29
CA ASP A 46 -0.03 15.08 18.85
C ASP A 46 -0.53 15.01 17.40
N TYR A 47 -0.03 14.05 16.62
CA TYR A 47 -0.43 13.77 15.25
C TYR A 47 -0.42 12.26 15.01
N VAL A 48 -1.36 11.79 14.20
CA VAL A 48 -1.42 10.38 13.75
C VAL A 48 -1.50 10.37 12.24
N ILE A 49 -0.58 9.65 11.60
CA ILE A 49 -0.52 9.49 10.16
C ILE A 49 -0.73 8.01 9.84
N LEU A 50 -1.82 7.71 9.15
CA LEU A 50 -2.21 6.36 8.73
C LEU A 50 -1.56 6.01 7.39
N SER A 51 -0.28 5.69 7.40
CA SER A 51 0.51 5.32 6.20
C SER A 51 0.38 3.83 5.86
N LEU A 52 -0.85 3.33 5.76
CA LEU A 52 -1.16 1.95 5.41
C LEU A 52 -2.39 1.91 4.48
N PRO A 53 -2.52 0.91 3.60
CA PRO A 53 -3.74 0.74 2.82
C PRO A 53 -4.89 0.35 3.76
N LEU A 54 -5.86 1.24 3.94
CA LEU A 54 -7.11 0.91 4.63
C LEU A 54 -8.01 0.14 3.67
N HIS A 55 -8.24 -1.14 3.96
CA HIS A 55 -8.98 -2.07 3.12
C HIS A 55 -10.04 -2.82 3.93
N GLN A 56 -10.84 -3.69 3.30
CA GLN A 56 -11.95 -4.41 3.94
C GLN A 56 -11.57 -5.24 5.17
N GLU A 57 -10.31 -5.67 5.29
CA GLU A 57 -9.80 -6.43 6.45
C GLU A 57 -9.14 -5.55 7.53
N SER A 58 -9.08 -4.23 7.35
CA SER A 58 -8.49 -3.31 8.34
C SER A 58 -9.39 -3.22 9.57
N ASN A 59 -8.82 -3.45 10.75
CA ASN A 59 -9.56 -3.59 12.01
C ASN A 59 -9.20 -2.53 13.06
N ILE A 60 -8.99 -1.28 12.61
CA ILE A 60 -8.72 -0.15 13.49
C ILE A 60 -10.04 0.50 13.90
N SER A 61 -10.31 0.55 15.19
CA SER A 61 -11.46 1.27 15.75
C SER A 61 -11.12 2.73 16.04
N THR A 62 -12.08 3.63 15.90
CA THR A 62 -11.89 5.06 16.11
C THR A 62 -12.96 5.70 17.01
N SER A 63 -12.70 6.88 17.55
CA SER A 63 -13.74 7.74 18.11
C SER A 63 -14.61 8.36 17.00
N ASP A 64 -15.84 8.76 17.33
CA ASP A 64 -16.86 9.19 16.36
C ASP A 64 -16.44 10.39 15.48
N ASP A 65 -15.47 11.20 15.95
CA ASP A 65 -14.92 12.34 15.20
C ASP A 65 -13.96 11.92 14.07
N ILE A 66 -13.45 10.69 14.10
CA ILE A 66 -12.48 10.18 13.12
C ILE A 66 -13.17 9.14 12.24
N LYS A 67 -13.46 9.54 11.00
CA LYS A 67 -14.05 8.65 9.99
C LYS A 67 -12.95 8.03 9.13
N LEU A 68 -12.75 6.73 9.27
CA LEU A 68 -11.85 5.99 8.38
C LEU A 68 -12.55 5.69 7.04
N PRO A 69 -11.84 5.80 5.90
CA PRO A 69 -12.39 5.37 4.61
C PRO A 69 -12.62 3.85 4.60
N SER A 70 -13.74 3.43 4.00
CA SER A 70 -14.04 2.02 3.74
C SER A 70 -13.77 1.73 2.27
N LEU A 71 -12.59 1.18 1.99
CA LEU A 71 -12.17 0.87 0.63
C LEU A 71 -12.20 -0.63 0.40
N ARG A 72 -12.68 -1.03 -0.77
CA ARG A 72 -12.62 -2.43 -1.22
C ARG A 72 -11.41 -2.61 -2.11
N TYR A 73 -10.53 -3.53 -1.74
CA TYR A 73 -9.34 -3.91 -2.47
C TYR A 73 -9.54 -5.23 -3.19
N HIS A 74 -8.88 -5.36 -4.34
CA HIS A 74 -8.80 -6.60 -5.09
C HIS A 74 -7.78 -7.53 -4.44
N GLU A 75 -8.21 -8.75 -4.15
CA GLU A 75 -7.31 -9.81 -3.72
C GLU A 75 -6.61 -10.40 -4.96
N MET A 76 -5.30 -10.25 -4.98
CA MET A 76 -4.45 -10.67 -6.08
C MET A 76 -3.49 -11.75 -5.63
N CYS A 77 -3.11 -12.59 -6.59
CA CYS A 77 -2.04 -13.56 -6.46
C CYS A 77 -0.85 -13.12 -7.31
N ARG A 78 0.34 -13.33 -6.77
CA ARG A 78 1.58 -13.35 -7.53
C ARG A 78 2.23 -14.69 -7.35
N THR A 79 2.30 -15.43 -8.45
CA THR A 79 2.95 -16.73 -8.50
C THR A 79 4.33 -16.56 -9.10
N PHE A 80 5.35 -16.93 -8.36
CA PHE A 80 6.71 -17.07 -8.86
C PHE A 80 6.94 -18.52 -9.24
N LEU A 81 7.46 -18.74 -10.43
CA LEU A 81 7.61 -20.06 -11.01
C LEU A 81 8.96 -20.18 -11.70
N SER A 82 9.64 -21.27 -11.42
CA SER A 82 10.91 -21.64 -12.05
C SER A 82 10.83 -23.10 -12.48
N GLY A 83 11.20 -23.36 -13.73
CA GLY A 83 11.11 -24.66 -14.38
C GLY A 83 11.20 -24.50 -15.89
N GLN A 84 11.00 -25.57 -16.65
CA GLN A 84 10.94 -25.48 -18.11
C GLN A 84 9.57 -24.98 -18.56
N ILE A 85 9.53 -23.85 -19.27
CA ILE A 85 8.26 -23.23 -19.68
C ILE A 85 7.72 -23.87 -20.97
N ASN A 86 6.41 -24.10 -21.00
CA ASN A 86 5.69 -24.46 -22.21
C ASN A 86 5.44 -23.22 -23.08
N TYR A 87 6.45 -22.92 -23.86
CA TYR A 87 6.51 -21.78 -24.76
C TYR A 87 5.49 -21.80 -25.91
N SER A 88 4.90 -22.95 -26.24
CA SER A 88 3.84 -23.02 -27.25
C SER A 88 2.56 -22.30 -26.83
N LEU A 89 2.36 -22.04 -25.53
CA LEU A 89 1.23 -21.27 -25.02
C LEU A 89 1.22 -19.82 -25.55
N PHE A 90 2.38 -19.29 -25.92
CA PHE A 90 2.54 -17.86 -26.22
C PHE A 90 2.56 -17.54 -27.72
N ASP A 91 2.41 -18.54 -28.60
CA ASP A 91 2.52 -18.38 -30.07
C ASP A 91 3.73 -17.56 -30.53
N LEU A 92 4.80 -17.53 -29.73
CA LEU A 92 6.00 -16.76 -30.04
C LEU A 92 7.07 -17.64 -30.69
N PRO A 93 7.78 -17.15 -31.72
CA PRO A 93 9.00 -17.76 -32.21
C PRO A 93 10.12 -17.56 -31.17
N LEU A 94 10.12 -18.39 -30.13
CA LEU A 94 10.97 -18.26 -28.94
C LEU A 94 12.44 -18.64 -29.13
N LYS A 95 12.86 -18.79 -30.38
CA LYS A 95 14.25 -19.09 -30.77
C LYS A 95 15.25 -17.96 -30.42
N HIS A 96 14.78 -16.87 -29.77
CA HIS A 96 15.54 -15.64 -29.61
C HIS A 96 15.53 -15.00 -28.22
N LEU A 97 14.81 -15.54 -27.22
CA LEU A 97 14.90 -14.97 -25.86
C LEU A 97 16.27 -15.30 -25.28
N LYS A 98 17.11 -14.27 -25.12
CA LYS A 98 18.43 -14.42 -24.52
C LYS A 98 18.29 -14.81 -23.04
N ARG A 99 19.34 -15.43 -22.48
CA ARG A 99 19.44 -15.66 -21.04
C ARG A 99 19.27 -14.32 -20.30
N ASN A 100 18.39 -14.29 -19.30
CA ASN A 100 18.06 -13.09 -18.50
C ASN A 100 17.38 -11.94 -19.27
N GLN A 101 16.89 -12.17 -20.50
CA GLN A 101 16.10 -11.16 -21.20
C GLN A 101 14.73 -11.01 -20.53
N TRP A 102 14.37 -9.76 -20.24
CA TRP A 102 13.02 -9.41 -19.78
C TRP A 102 12.01 -9.71 -20.89
N ALA A 103 10.95 -10.43 -20.55
CA ALA A 103 9.78 -10.57 -21.39
C ALA A 103 8.53 -10.38 -20.53
N THR A 104 7.57 -9.58 -20.99
CA THR A 104 6.28 -9.41 -20.32
C THR A 104 5.17 -9.63 -21.33
N PHE A 105 4.24 -10.50 -20.97
CA PHE A 105 3.02 -10.79 -21.69
C PHE A 105 1.89 -10.10 -20.97
N LEU A 106 1.24 -9.18 -21.70
CA LEU A 106 0.07 -8.46 -21.23
C LEU A 106 -1.16 -8.95 -21.99
N PRO A 107 -2.32 -8.95 -21.34
CA PRO A 107 -3.56 -9.26 -22.01
C PRO A 107 -3.90 -8.26 -23.12
N ILE A 108 -4.65 -8.73 -24.12
CA ILE A 108 -5.15 -7.90 -25.22
C ILE A 108 -6.44 -7.16 -24.83
N SER A 109 -6.87 -6.18 -25.63
CA SER A 109 -8.05 -5.34 -25.31
C SER A 109 -9.32 -6.14 -24.99
N SER A 110 -9.59 -7.25 -25.70
CA SER A 110 -10.74 -8.12 -25.44
C SER A 110 -10.72 -8.75 -24.04
N TYR A 111 -9.55 -8.87 -23.42
CA TYR A 111 -9.40 -9.31 -22.04
C TYR A 111 -9.95 -8.29 -21.06
N TYR A 112 -9.75 -6.99 -21.31
CA TYR A 112 -10.25 -5.92 -20.45
C TYR A 112 -11.75 -5.69 -20.63
N SER A 113 -12.31 -6.03 -21.81
CA SER A 113 -13.74 -5.93 -22.08
C SER A 113 -14.56 -7.09 -21.50
N ASN A 114 -13.93 -8.22 -21.17
CA ASN A 114 -14.61 -9.41 -20.66
C ASN A 114 -14.15 -9.70 -19.22
N GLU A 115 -15.00 -9.43 -18.23
CA GLU A 115 -14.65 -9.41 -16.79
C GLU A 115 -14.19 -10.75 -16.16
N LYS A 116 -14.00 -11.82 -16.93
CA LYS A 116 -13.88 -13.20 -16.39
C LYS A 116 -12.53 -13.86 -16.59
N HIS A 117 -11.46 -13.07 -16.76
CA HIS A 117 -10.17 -13.66 -17.06
C HIS A 117 -9.23 -13.68 -15.85
N PRO A 118 -8.57 -14.81 -15.58
CA PRO A 118 -7.83 -15.02 -14.34
C PRO A 118 -6.43 -14.42 -14.29
N VAL A 119 -5.70 -14.30 -15.42
CA VAL A 119 -4.27 -13.94 -15.47
C VAL A 119 -4.02 -12.56 -16.09
N CYS A 120 -3.69 -11.58 -15.25
CA CYS A 120 -3.48 -10.18 -15.62
C CYS A 120 -2.12 -9.91 -16.28
N SER A 121 -1.08 -10.68 -15.99
CA SER A 121 0.21 -10.60 -16.70
C SER A 121 1.11 -11.81 -16.42
N ILE A 122 2.04 -12.08 -17.34
CA ILE A 122 3.11 -13.07 -17.16
C ILE A 122 4.43 -12.38 -17.50
N THR A 123 5.38 -12.36 -16.58
CA THR A 123 6.65 -11.64 -16.72
C THR A 123 7.84 -12.51 -16.36
N ARG A 124 8.82 -12.60 -17.25
CA ARG A 124 10.14 -13.17 -16.93
C ARG A 124 10.98 -12.14 -16.20
N LEU A 125 11.41 -12.48 -14.99
CA LEU A 125 12.24 -11.61 -14.17
C LEU A 125 13.73 -11.73 -14.58
N PRO A 126 14.47 -10.61 -14.64
CA PRO A 126 15.88 -10.61 -14.99
C PRO A 126 16.77 -11.01 -13.79
N VAL A 127 16.54 -12.20 -13.24
CA VAL A 127 17.30 -12.71 -12.09
C VAL A 127 18.61 -13.34 -12.60
N LYS A 128 19.75 -12.85 -12.09
CA LYS A 128 21.05 -13.50 -12.32
C LYS A 128 21.10 -14.79 -11.50
N SER A 129 20.78 -15.92 -12.13
CA SER A 129 21.01 -17.22 -11.52
C SER A 129 22.50 -17.52 -11.47
N GLN A 130 23.03 -17.84 -10.27
CA GLN A 130 24.33 -18.48 -10.14
C GLN A 130 24.26 -19.96 -10.55
N ASP A 131 23.08 -20.59 -10.38
CA ASP A 131 22.82 -21.95 -10.85
C ASP A 131 22.61 -22.00 -12.37
N SER A 132 23.35 -22.89 -13.03
CA SER A 132 23.12 -23.27 -14.42
C SER A 132 21.78 -23.97 -14.65
N ASP A 133 21.17 -24.45 -13.57
CA ASP A 133 20.06 -25.40 -13.64
C ASP A 133 18.69 -24.72 -13.78
N LEU A 134 18.63 -23.39 -13.58
CA LEU A 134 17.45 -22.58 -13.92
C LEU A 134 17.33 -22.44 -15.45
N LYS A 135 16.79 -23.49 -16.10
CA LYS A 135 16.71 -23.62 -17.57
C LYS A 135 16.07 -22.41 -18.26
N ASP A 136 14.98 -21.87 -17.70
CA ASP A 136 14.25 -20.73 -18.29
C ASP A 136 14.20 -19.47 -17.40
N GLY A 137 14.84 -19.50 -16.22
CA GLY A 137 14.79 -18.41 -15.23
C GLY A 137 13.48 -18.36 -14.44
N VAL A 138 13.28 -17.27 -13.70
CA VAL A 138 12.11 -17.08 -12.84
C VAL A 138 11.04 -16.27 -13.57
N TRP A 139 9.82 -16.79 -13.55
CA TRP A 139 8.62 -16.17 -14.08
C TRP A 139 7.71 -15.71 -12.96
N SER A 140 7.06 -14.58 -13.17
CA SER A 140 6.11 -13.99 -12.25
C SER A 140 4.79 -13.81 -12.97
N ILE A 141 3.75 -14.41 -12.40
CA ILE A 141 2.39 -14.39 -12.95
C ILE A 141 1.53 -13.61 -11.99
N PHE A 142 0.81 -12.61 -12.50
CA PHE A 142 -0.14 -11.81 -11.72
C PHE A 142 -1.56 -12.22 -12.09
N SER A 143 -2.37 -12.60 -11.11
CA SER A 143 -3.71 -13.17 -11.33
C SER A 143 -4.69 -12.79 -10.23
N GLU A 144 -5.98 -12.81 -10.52
CA GLU A 144 -7.04 -12.53 -9.54
C GLU A 144 -7.40 -13.79 -8.73
N SER A 145 -7.33 -13.70 -7.39
CA SER A 145 -7.57 -14.85 -6.49
C SER A 145 -8.95 -15.49 -6.70
N LYS A 146 -9.98 -14.68 -6.99
CA LYS A 146 -11.36 -15.17 -7.17
C LYS A 146 -11.54 -16.14 -8.35
N TYR A 147 -10.64 -16.11 -9.34
CA TYR A 147 -10.73 -16.97 -10.52
C TYR A 147 -9.78 -18.16 -10.46
N ILE A 148 -8.75 -18.12 -9.62
CA ILE A 148 -7.82 -19.23 -9.41
C ILE A 148 -7.67 -19.51 -7.91
N LEU A 149 -8.47 -20.47 -7.43
CA LEU A 149 -8.45 -20.91 -6.03
C LEU A 149 -7.13 -21.58 -5.66
N ASP A 150 -6.54 -22.39 -6.55
CA ASP A 150 -5.23 -23.02 -6.36
C ASP A 150 -4.26 -22.61 -7.49
N PRO A 151 -3.61 -21.44 -7.38
CA PRO A 151 -2.72 -20.92 -8.40
C PRO A 151 -1.44 -21.74 -8.52
N LYS A 152 -1.00 -22.43 -7.45
CA LYS A 152 0.18 -23.28 -7.53
C LYS A 152 -0.06 -24.41 -8.53
N THR A 153 -1.15 -25.16 -8.36
CA THR A 153 -1.47 -26.29 -9.24
C THR A 153 -1.99 -25.85 -10.61
N ALA A 154 -2.83 -24.83 -10.67
CA ALA A 154 -3.43 -24.41 -11.94
C ALA A 154 -2.40 -23.78 -12.87
N LEU A 155 -1.53 -22.90 -12.35
CA LEU A 155 -0.53 -22.22 -13.17
C LEU A 155 0.67 -23.10 -13.50
N SER A 156 1.04 -24.05 -12.63
CA SER A 156 2.06 -25.06 -12.98
C SER A 156 1.63 -25.85 -14.20
N LYS A 157 0.41 -26.38 -14.20
CA LYS A 157 -0.16 -27.15 -15.32
C LYS A 157 -0.31 -26.35 -16.61
N LEU A 158 -0.59 -25.05 -16.47
CA LEU A 158 -0.79 -24.18 -17.63
C LEU A 158 0.55 -23.78 -18.28
N ILE A 159 1.56 -23.46 -17.48
CA ILE A 159 2.75 -22.74 -17.94
C ILE A 159 3.98 -23.63 -18.01
N LEU A 160 4.12 -24.64 -17.15
CA LEU A 160 5.26 -25.56 -17.20
C LEU A 160 5.05 -26.62 -18.27
N LYS A 161 6.16 -26.99 -18.92
CA LYS A 161 6.19 -28.10 -19.87
C LYS A 161 6.02 -29.45 -19.17
N ASP A 162 6.64 -29.59 -18.00
CA ASP A 162 6.53 -30.77 -17.14
C ASP A 162 6.21 -30.31 -15.71
N PRO A 163 4.91 -30.21 -15.34
CA PRO A 163 4.50 -29.68 -14.04
C PRO A 163 4.90 -30.55 -12.85
N ASP A 164 5.17 -31.84 -13.08
CA ASP A 164 5.49 -32.83 -12.04
C ASP A 164 7.01 -33.00 -11.84
N ASP A 165 7.85 -32.24 -12.55
CA ASP A 165 9.31 -32.21 -12.35
C ASP A 165 9.64 -31.68 -10.94
N ASP A 166 10.29 -32.50 -10.12
CA ASP A 166 10.70 -32.19 -8.74
C ASP A 166 11.66 -30.99 -8.64
N HIS A 167 12.30 -30.59 -9.74
CA HIS A 167 13.14 -29.40 -9.80
C HIS A 167 12.35 -28.09 -9.98
N ASN A 168 11.04 -28.17 -10.24
CA ASN A 168 10.21 -26.99 -10.34
C ASN A 168 10.09 -26.29 -8.98
N GLN A 169 10.25 -24.98 -8.97
CA GLN A 169 10.03 -24.16 -7.78
C GLN A 169 8.85 -23.23 -8.03
N ILE A 170 7.87 -23.27 -7.12
CA ILE A 170 6.66 -22.47 -7.22
C ILE A 170 6.34 -21.87 -5.86
N ASP A 171 6.28 -20.55 -5.83
CA ASP A 171 5.87 -19.77 -4.66
C ASP A 171 4.67 -18.89 -5.01
N VAL A 172 3.78 -18.69 -4.04
CA VAL A 172 2.53 -17.94 -4.24
C VAL A 172 2.36 -16.97 -3.10
N VAL A 173 2.28 -15.69 -3.44
CA VAL A 173 1.93 -14.62 -2.50
C VAL A 173 0.53 -14.12 -2.83
N ARG A 174 -0.33 -14.05 -1.81
CA ARG A 174 -1.66 -13.43 -1.91
C ARG A 174 -1.72 -12.17 -1.07
N TRP A 175 -2.34 -11.13 -1.59
CA TRP A 175 -2.57 -9.91 -0.84
C TRP A 175 -3.68 -9.06 -1.44
N LEU A 176 -4.22 -8.15 -0.63
CA LEU A 176 -5.09 -7.07 -1.08
C LEU A 176 -4.24 -6.00 -1.75
N ALA A 177 -4.29 -5.93 -3.08
CA ALA A 177 -3.28 -5.21 -3.85
C ALA A 177 -3.60 -3.74 -4.12
N TYR A 178 -4.81 -3.46 -4.59
CA TYR A 178 -5.21 -2.11 -4.98
C TYR A 178 -6.73 -1.93 -4.83
N PRO A 179 -7.21 -0.69 -4.63
CA PRO A 179 -8.63 -0.40 -4.49
C PRO A 179 -9.40 -0.62 -5.80
N THR A 180 -10.70 -0.88 -5.68
CA THR A 180 -11.62 -0.91 -6.82
C THR A 180 -11.91 0.50 -7.32
N TYR A 181 -11.48 0.78 -8.55
CA TYR A 181 -11.75 2.05 -9.22
C TYR A 181 -13.17 2.13 -9.78
N HIS A 182 -13.72 3.33 -9.76
CA HIS A 182 -14.97 3.68 -10.41
C HIS A 182 -14.79 5.03 -11.12
N PRO A 183 -15.58 5.30 -12.18
CA PRO A 183 -15.63 6.64 -12.75
C PRO A 183 -15.97 7.66 -11.67
N VAL A 184 -15.17 8.72 -11.60
CA VAL A 184 -15.38 9.83 -10.66
C VAL A 184 -16.57 10.63 -11.14
N ASN A 185 -17.63 10.67 -10.33
CA ASN A 185 -18.81 11.51 -10.58
C ASN A 185 -18.71 12.81 -9.78
N ASP A 186 -18.26 12.71 -8.53
CA ASP A 186 -18.01 13.85 -7.64
C ASP A 186 -16.62 13.71 -6.98
N PRO A 187 -15.64 14.54 -7.35
CA PRO A 187 -14.30 14.49 -6.77
C PRO A 187 -14.25 14.62 -5.25
N ASP A 188 -15.17 15.35 -4.62
CA ASP A 188 -15.11 15.61 -3.17
C ASP A 188 -15.58 14.42 -2.34
N THR A 189 -16.39 13.53 -2.93
CA THR A 189 -16.88 12.31 -2.29
C THR A 189 -16.18 11.04 -2.78
N ASP A 190 -15.84 11.00 -4.06
CA ASP A 190 -15.31 9.82 -4.73
C ASP A 190 -13.79 9.74 -4.60
N LEU A 191 -13.11 10.89 -4.39
CA LEU A 191 -11.69 10.92 -4.06
C LEU A 191 -11.53 11.03 -2.54
N GLY A 192 -10.68 10.16 -1.98
CA GLY A 192 -10.49 10.07 -0.54
C GLY A 192 -9.95 11.37 0.08
N GLN A 193 -10.12 11.52 1.39
CA GLN A 193 -9.66 12.68 2.14
C GLN A 193 -8.30 12.46 2.80
N PHE A 194 -7.35 13.37 2.58
CA PHE A 194 -6.03 13.33 3.24
C PHE A 194 -6.09 13.68 4.73
N LYS A 195 -7.04 14.51 5.15
CA LYS A 195 -7.27 14.88 6.56
C LYS A 195 -8.57 14.22 7.01
N LEU A 196 -8.48 13.22 7.88
CA LEU A 196 -9.65 12.47 8.36
C LEU A 196 -10.33 13.15 9.56
N ALA A 197 -9.53 13.85 10.36
CA ALA A 197 -9.96 14.65 11.51
C ALA A 197 -8.85 15.67 11.84
N PRO A 198 -9.05 16.64 12.74
CA PRO A 198 -7.95 17.45 13.26
C PRO A 198 -6.79 16.55 13.70
N ARG A 199 -5.57 16.82 13.24
CA ARG A 199 -4.34 16.08 13.56
C ARG A 199 -4.28 14.59 13.15
N VAL A 200 -5.29 14.08 12.41
CA VAL A 200 -5.31 12.70 11.88
C VAL A 200 -5.30 12.75 10.35
N TYR A 201 -4.27 12.14 9.75
CA TYR A 201 -4.02 12.22 8.31
C TYR A 201 -3.91 10.84 7.67
N TYR A 202 -4.37 10.73 6.42
CA TYR A 202 -4.37 9.52 5.61
C TYR A 202 -3.72 9.79 4.24
N PRO A 203 -2.39 9.59 4.10
CA PRO A 203 -1.68 9.87 2.85
C PRO A 203 -2.13 8.97 1.69
N ASN A 204 -2.61 7.75 1.96
CA ASN A 204 -3.05 6.79 0.96
C ASN A 204 -4.44 7.11 0.38
N ALA A 205 -5.05 8.26 0.73
CA ALA A 205 -6.27 8.75 0.10
C ALA A 205 -6.16 8.85 -1.43
N ILE A 206 -4.97 9.20 -1.92
CA ILE A 206 -4.65 9.29 -3.35
C ILE A 206 -4.76 7.93 -4.08
N GLU A 207 -4.75 6.81 -3.37
CA GLU A 207 -4.80 5.48 -4.00
C GLU A 207 -6.09 5.21 -4.77
N LEU A 208 -7.17 5.94 -4.46
CA LEU A 208 -8.42 5.94 -5.22
C LEU A 208 -8.29 6.53 -6.63
N THR A 209 -7.21 7.27 -6.90
CA THR A 209 -6.89 7.75 -8.26
C THR A 209 -5.94 6.80 -8.99
N ALA A 210 -4.92 6.32 -8.28
CA ALA A 210 -3.94 5.35 -8.77
C ALA A 210 -3.18 4.77 -7.57
N SER A 211 -2.96 3.46 -7.56
CA SER A 211 -2.23 2.76 -6.50
C SER A 211 -0.87 2.32 -7.03
N CYS A 212 0.15 3.11 -6.72
CA CYS A 212 1.54 2.78 -6.99
C CYS A 212 2.45 3.43 -5.93
N MET A 213 3.72 2.99 -5.86
CA MET A 213 4.67 3.48 -4.86
C MET A 213 4.89 4.99 -4.96
N GLU A 214 4.89 5.54 -6.17
CA GLU A 214 5.02 6.96 -6.44
C GLU A 214 3.87 7.76 -5.82
N MET A 215 2.64 7.23 -5.87
CA MET A 215 1.48 7.87 -5.26
C MET A 215 1.59 7.87 -3.73
N ALA A 216 2.10 6.80 -3.12
CA ALA A 216 2.37 6.78 -1.68
C ALA A 216 3.41 7.84 -1.26
N ILE A 217 4.46 8.05 -2.06
CA ILE A 217 5.47 9.10 -1.82
C ILE A 217 4.84 10.50 -1.94
N ILE A 218 4.02 10.72 -2.98
CA ILE A 218 3.31 11.99 -3.17
C ILE A 218 2.36 12.26 -2.01
N GLY A 219 1.55 11.27 -1.61
CA GLY A 219 0.64 11.37 -0.47
C GLY A 219 1.36 11.70 0.83
N GLY A 220 2.47 11.01 1.12
CA GLY A 220 3.30 11.27 2.29
C GLY A 220 3.87 12.69 2.31
N ARG A 221 4.39 13.18 1.17
CA ARG A 221 4.89 14.56 1.05
C ARG A 221 3.78 15.59 1.28
N ASN A 222 2.60 15.37 0.71
CA ASN A 222 1.47 16.27 0.85
C ASN A 222 1.01 16.36 2.32
N VAL A 223 0.88 15.23 3.01
CA VAL A 223 0.54 15.21 4.44
C VAL A 223 1.59 15.92 5.28
N ALA A 224 2.88 15.72 5.01
CA ALA A 224 3.94 16.44 5.72
C ALA A 224 3.82 17.97 5.56
N LEU A 225 3.47 18.45 4.36
CA LEU A 225 3.24 19.87 4.11
C LEU A 225 1.98 20.40 4.81
N LEU A 226 0.89 19.63 4.85
CA LEU A 226 -0.33 19.98 5.57
C LEU A 226 -0.05 20.13 7.07
N ILE A 227 0.66 19.18 7.67
CA ILE A 227 1.07 19.23 9.08
C ILE A 227 1.96 20.45 9.34
N ALA A 228 2.96 20.69 8.49
CA ALA A 228 3.85 21.85 8.63
C ALA A 228 3.08 23.18 8.54
N ASN A 229 2.06 23.26 7.69
CA ASN A 229 1.20 24.44 7.59
C ASN A 229 0.34 24.63 8.84
N GLU A 230 -0.31 23.57 9.32
CA GLU A 230 -1.11 23.59 10.55
C GLU A 230 -0.25 24.01 11.76
N MET A 231 0.96 23.48 11.89
CA MET A 231 1.91 23.87 12.94
C MET A 231 2.32 25.36 12.87
N LYS A 232 2.43 25.95 11.68
CA LYS A 232 2.72 27.38 11.53
C LYS A 232 1.57 28.25 12.01
N HIS A 233 0.34 27.89 11.63
CA HIS A 233 -0.86 28.61 12.07
C HIS A 233 -1.03 28.54 13.59
N LEU A 234 -0.85 27.36 14.21
CA LEU A 234 -0.91 27.20 15.66
C LEU A 234 0.08 28.13 16.41
N LYS A 235 1.29 28.32 15.86
CA LYS A 235 2.28 29.24 16.43
C LYS A 235 1.87 30.71 16.27
N GLN A 236 1.31 31.08 15.12
CA GLN A 236 0.81 32.44 14.88
C GLN A 236 -0.36 32.77 15.80
N ASP A 237 -1.30 31.86 15.96
CA ASP A 237 -2.49 32.04 16.82
C ASP A 237 -2.09 32.17 18.30
N GLN A 238 -1.16 31.34 18.77
CA GLN A 238 -0.62 31.47 20.13
C GLN A 238 0.04 32.83 20.35
N ASN A 239 0.90 33.27 19.42
CA ASN A 239 1.56 34.58 19.52
C ASN A 239 0.55 35.74 19.52
N SER A 240 -0.50 35.65 18.69
CA SER A 240 -1.60 36.62 18.65
C SER A 240 -2.37 36.67 19.96
N MET A 241 -2.70 35.50 20.55
CA MET A 241 -3.35 35.40 21.85
C MET A 241 -2.48 35.99 22.97
N PHE A 242 -1.19 35.63 23.03
CA PHE A 242 -0.26 36.18 24.02
C PHE A 242 -0.13 37.70 23.90
N THR A 243 -0.09 38.23 22.68
CA THR A 243 -0.04 39.67 22.44
C THR A 243 -1.33 40.35 22.94
N THR A 244 -2.49 39.78 22.61
CA THR A 244 -3.81 40.28 23.07
C THR A 244 -3.90 40.29 24.60
N LEU A 245 -3.52 39.20 25.26
CA LEU A 245 -3.52 39.09 26.72
C LEU A 245 -2.54 40.07 27.36
N THR A 246 -1.35 40.26 26.77
CA THR A 246 -0.35 41.21 27.27
C THR A 246 -0.86 42.65 27.18
N ASN A 247 -1.48 43.02 26.06
CA ASN A 247 -2.04 44.36 25.86
C ASN A 247 -3.22 44.62 26.81
N PHE A 248 -4.05 43.60 27.05
CA PHE A 248 -5.12 43.67 28.05
C PHE A 248 -4.57 43.91 29.46
N ILE A 249 -3.54 43.16 29.90
CA ILE A 249 -2.91 43.34 31.22
C ILE A 249 -2.27 44.73 31.35
N LYS A 250 -1.71 45.27 30.27
CA LYS A 250 -1.08 46.60 30.26
C LYS A 250 -2.08 47.77 30.18
N GLY A 251 -3.37 47.50 30.00
CA GLY A 251 -4.39 48.53 29.80
C GLY A 251 -4.28 49.25 28.44
N GLU A 252 -3.59 48.63 27.47
CA GLU A 252 -3.38 49.16 26.11
C GLU A 252 -4.43 48.61 25.11
N ALA A 253 -5.49 47.97 25.60
CA ALA A 253 -6.59 47.49 24.78
C ALA A 253 -7.52 48.67 24.41
N ASN A 254 -7.62 48.97 23.11
CA ASN A 254 -8.70 49.80 22.55
C ASN A 254 -10.05 49.07 22.66
#